data_AF-A0AAU3E5R0-F1
#
_entry.id   AF-A0AAU3E5R0-F1
#
_cell.length_a   1.000
_cell.length_b   1.000
_cell.length_c   1.000
_cell.angle_alpha   90.00
_cell.angle_beta   90.00
_cell.angle_gamma   90.00
#
_symmetry.space_group_name_H-M   'P 1'
#
loop_
_entity.id
_entity.type
_entity.pdbx_description
1 polymer ?
#
loop_
_entity_poly.entity_id
_entity_poly.type
_entity_poly.pdbx_seq_one_letter_code
_entity_poly.pdbx_strand_id
1 'polypeptide(L)'
;MSESSQPDQGGFPRRDAQGRVVALGDLLGVSLAGMVIGLLALLLLDWGFATVGAGDFGRANGWLAIILPAWLYWEDFRAWEFGAARVVAALAAAALAVVGGLLVAGLADGLPPMVSGGLAATAFTVVYAVVWFPGVHWLARRTG
;
A
#
# COMPACT_ATOMS: atom_id res chain seq x y z
N MET A 1 36.62 25.74 -6.00
CA MET A 1 36.07 24.73 -6.92
C MET A 1 36.26 23.38 -6.25
N SER A 2 35.18 22.88 -5.66
CA SER A 2 35.08 21.52 -5.11
C SER A 2 33.61 21.30 -4.78
N GLU A 3 32.82 21.08 -5.82
CA GLU A 3 31.53 20.40 -5.72
C GLU A 3 31.81 19.02 -5.12
N SER A 4 31.51 18.86 -3.83
CA SER A 4 31.39 17.53 -3.25
C SER A 4 30.03 16.98 -3.70
N SER A 5 30.02 16.28 -4.83
CA SER A 5 28.92 15.38 -5.20
C SER A 5 28.81 14.32 -4.10
N GLN A 6 27.94 14.56 -3.11
CA GLN A 6 27.59 13.52 -2.16
C GLN A 6 26.93 12.39 -2.94
N PRO A 7 27.40 11.14 -2.83
CA PRO A 7 26.72 10.01 -3.43
C PRO A 7 25.34 9.91 -2.79
N ASP A 8 24.32 10.00 -3.64
CA ASP A 8 22.91 9.80 -3.32
C ASP A 8 22.78 8.54 -2.46
N GLN A 9 22.43 8.69 -1.18
CA GLN A 9 22.39 7.56 -0.25
C GLN A 9 21.26 6.62 -0.68
N GLY A 10 21.64 5.51 -1.32
CA GLY A 10 20.78 4.55 -1.99
C GLY A 10 19.91 3.73 -1.04
N GLY A 11 18.90 4.37 -0.46
CA GLY A 11 17.78 3.71 0.21
C GLY A 11 16.71 3.31 -0.80
N PHE A 12 16.13 2.11 -0.64
CA PHE A 12 14.90 1.72 -1.32
C PHE A 12 13.72 1.98 -0.38
N PRO A 13 12.63 2.66 -0.82
CA PRO A 13 12.40 3.20 -2.16
C PRO A 13 13.19 4.49 -2.44
N ARG A 14 13.51 4.77 -3.72
CA ARG A 14 14.13 6.05 -4.10
C ARG A 14 13.11 7.17 -3.90
N ARG A 15 13.53 8.21 -3.19
CA ARG A 15 12.71 9.39 -2.92
C ARG A 15 13.42 10.65 -3.40
N ASP A 16 12.65 11.66 -3.82
CA ASP A 16 13.21 12.96 -4.15
C ASP A 16 13.41 13.85 -2.92
N ALA A 17 13.88 15.09 -3.12
CA ALA A 17 14.17 16.04 -2.05
C ALA A 17 12.93 16.41 -1.20
N GLN A 18 11.72 16.16 -1.70
CA GLN A 18 10.46 16.39 -1.02
C GLN A 18 9.93 15.11 -0.35
N GLY A 19 10.68 14.00 -0.44
CA GLY A 19 10.29 12.72 0.12
C GLY A 19 9.31 11.92 -0.73
N ARG A 20 9.04 12.31 -1.98
CA ARG A 20 8.10 11.62 -2.87
C ARG A 20 8.76 10.42 -3.52
N VAL A 21 8.04 9.32 -3.68
CA VAL A 21 8.58 8.16 -4.39
C VAL A 21 8.75 8.46 -5.88
N VAL A 22 9.94 8.20 -6.42
CA VAL A 22 10.32 8.63 -7.78
C VAL A 22 9.84 7.66 -8.88
N ALA A 23 9.61 6.39 -8.52
CA ALA A 23 9.23 5.35 -9.48
C ALA A 23 8.07 4.50 -8.98
N LEU A 24 7.15 4.13 -9.89
CA LEU A 24 6.03 3.23 -9.59
C LEU A 24 6.52 1.87 -9.09
N GLY A 25 7.61 1.35 -9.66
CA GLY A 25 8.21 0.08 -9.21
C GLY A 25 8.70 0.14 -7.77
N ASP A 26 9.21 1.28 -7.33
CA ASP A 26 9.67 1.47 -5.96
C ASP A 26 8.47 1.55 -5.00
N LEU A 27 7.40 2.26 -5.40
CA LEU A 27 6.16 2.34 -4.62
C LEU A 27 5.49 0.96 -4.49
N LEU A 28 5.39 0.22 -5.59
CA LEU A 28 4.86 -1.15 -5.59
C LEU A 28 5.75 -2.09 -4.76
N GLY A 29 7.07 -2.01 -4.89
CA GLY A 29 7.97 -2.89 -4.17
C GLY A 29 7.91 -2.67 -2.67
N VAL A 30 7.93 -1.42 -2.20
CA VAL A 30 7.84 -1.13 -0.76
C VAL A 30 6.44 -1.44 -0.20
N SER A 31 5.37 -1.17 -0.96
CA SER A 31 4.00 -1.46 -0.50
C SER A 31 3.72 -2.96 -0.49
N LEU A 32 4.18 -3.72 -1.48
CA LEU A 32 4.07 -5.18 -1.49
C LEU A 32 4.94 -5.82 -0.39
N ALA A 33 6.13 -5.29 -0.11
CA ALA A 33 6.91 -5.73 1.05
C ALA A 33 6.15 -5.49 2.36
N GLY A 34 5.56 -4.30 2.54
CA GLY A 34 4.68 -4.00 3.66
C GLY A 34 3.48 -4.94 3.74
N MET A 35 2.87 -5.29 2.60
CA MET A 35 1.76 -6.25 2.52
C MET A 35 2.19 -7.65 2.98
N VAL A 36 3.33 -8.16 2.52
CA VAL A 36 3.87 -9.46 2.94
C VAL A 36 4.15 -9.45 4.44
N ILE A 37 4.78 -8.39 4.96
CA ILE A 37 5.02 -8.24 6.41
C ILE A 37 3.70 -8.24 7.18
N GLY A 38 2.69 -7.52 6.69
CA GLY A 38 1.35 -7.48 7.29
C GLY A 38 0.69 -8.86 7.33
N LEU A 39 0.77 -9.63 6.24
CA LEU A 39 0.26 -11.00 6.18
C LEU A 39 1.00 -11.93 7.16
N LEU A 40 2.33 -11.84 7.24
CA LEU A 40 3.12 -12.63 8.17
C LEU A 40 2.79 -12.28 9.62
N ALA A 41 2.64 -11.00 9.94
CA ALA A 41 2.25 -10.55 11.27
C ALA A 41 0.86 -11.08 11.65
N LEU A 42 -0.11 -11.03 10.74
CA LEU A 42 -1.43 -11.62 10.96
C LEU A 42 -1.35 -13.13 11.14
N LEU A 43 -0.54 -13.83 10.34
CA LEU A 43 -0.38 -15.28 10.42
C LEU A 43 0.16 -15.70 11.78
N LEU A 44 1.18 -14.99 12.27
CA LEU A 44 1.75 -15.22 13.59
C LEU A 44 0.74 -14.92 14.70
N LEU A 45 -0.05 -13.85 14.56
CA LEU A 45 -1.07 -13.48 15.54
C LEU A 45 -2.21 -14.49 15.61
N ASP A 46 -2.75 -14.87 14.45
CA ASP A 46 -3.83 -15.84 14.31
C ASP A 46 -3.40 -17.23 14.79
N TRP A 47 -2.17 -17.64 14.47
CA TRP A 47 -1.57 -18.84 15.03
C TRP A 47 -1.42 -18.77 16.55
N GLY A 48 -0.94 -17.65 17.09
CA GLY A 48 -0.83 -17.41 18.53
C GLY A 48 -2.17 -17.59 19.24
N PHE A 49 -3.24 -16.99 18.73
CA PHE A 49 -4.59 -17.13 19.30
C PHE A 49 -5.12 -18.57 19.24
N ALA A 50 -4.86 -19.27 18.13
CA ALA A 50 -5.24 -20.67 18.00
C ALA A 50 -4.51 -21.57 19.02
N THR A 51 -3.22 -21.32 19.29
CA THR A 51 -2.44 -22.13 20.24
C THR A 51 -2.88 -21.98 21.69
N VAL A 52 -3.47 -20.83 22.06
CA VAL A 52 -3.99 -20.58 23.42
C VAL A 52 -5.49 -20.89 23.55
N GLY A 53 -6.12 -21.48 22.52
CA GLY A 53 -7.53 -21.86 22.52
C GLY A 53 -8.50 -20.67 22.45
N ALA A 54 -8.03 -19.49 22.04
CA ALA A 54 -8.84 -18.27 21.95
C ALA A 54 -9.54 -18.08 20.58
N GLY A 55 -9.39 -19.04 19.65
CA GLY A 55 -10.04 -19.02 18.34
C GLY A 55 -9.55 -20.15 17.42
N ASP A 56 -10.19 -20.27 16.25
CA ASP A 56 -9.76 -21.18 15.19
C ASP A 56 -8.82 -20.48 14.21
N PHE A 57 -7.81 -21.21 13.72
CA PHE A 57 -6.88 -20.71 12.71
C PHE A 57 -7.58 -20.39 11.38
N GLY A 58 -7.14 -19.32 10.72
CA GLY A 58 -7.64 -18.81 9.45
C GLY A 58 -8.89 -17.92 9.56
N ARG A 59 -9.34 -17.61 10.78
CA ARG A 59 -10.54 -16.79 11.02
C ARG A 59 -10.26 -15.30 11.10
N ALA A 60 -9.00 -14.89 11.29
CA ALA A 60 -8.61 -13.48 11.22
C ALA A 60 -9.02 -12.82 9.88
N ASN A 61 -9.41 -11.55 9.93
CA ASN A 61 -9.73 -10.78 8.74
C ASN A 61 -8.45 -10.41 7.99
N GLY A 62 -8.20 -11.06 6.84
CA GLY A 62 -7.00 -10.83 6.04
C GLY A 62 -6.87 -9.40 5.50
N TRP A 63 -7.95 -8.60 5.48
CA TRP A 63 -7.88 -7.18 5.11
C TRP A 63 -6.92 -6.38 5.98
N LEU A 64 -6.69 -6.80 7.23
CA LEU A 64 -5.81 -6.10 8.16
C LEU A 64 -4.36 -5.98 7.64
N ALA A 65 -3.94 -6.81 6.68
CA ALA A 65 -2.60 -6.73 6.10
C ALA A 65 -2.36 -5.44 5.31
N ILE A 66 -3.43 -4.73 4.93
CA ILE A 66 -3.40 -3.42 4.25
C ILE A 66 -2.81 -2.29 5.11
N ILE A 67 -2.73 -2.46 6.43
CA ILE A 67 -2.37 -1.37 7.35
C ILE A 67 -1.00 -0.77 7.01
N LEU A 68 0.00 -1.62 6.74
CA LEU A 68 1.33 -1.17 6.36
C LEU A 68 1.36 -0.48 4.98
N PRO A 69 0.81 -1.08 3.90
CA PRO A 69 0.64 -0.38 2.63
C PRO A 69 -0.06 0.97 2.75
N ALA A 70 -1.17 1.05 3.50
CA ALA A 70 -1.94 2.26 3.68
C ALA A 70 -1.13 3.35 4.39
N TRP A 71 -0.32 2.98 5.39
CA TRP A 71 0.58 3.92 6.05
C TRP A 71 1.64 4.48 5.09
N LEU A 72 2.25 3.64 4.26
CA LEU A 72 3.22 4.08 3.25
C LEU A 72 2.60 5.04 2.22
N TYR A 73 1.37 4.75 1.79
CA TYR A 73 0.62 5.64 0.91
C TYR A 73 0.26 6.97 1.57
N TRP A 74 -0.03 6.95 2.87
CA TRP A 74 -0.25 8.17 3.63
C TRP A 74 1.02 9.03 3.74
N GLU A 75 2.18 8.42 3.94
CA GLU A 75 3.47 9.12 3.93
C GLU A 75 3.76 9.75 2.57
N ASP A 76 3.56 9.01 1.47
CA ASP A 76 3.74 9.55 0.12
C ASP A 76 2.74 10.69 -0.14
N PHE A 77 1.46 10.51 0.22
CA PHE A 77 0.43 11.56 0.10
C PHE A 77 0.83 12.87 0.82
N ARG A 78 1.40 12.77 2.02
CA ARG A 78 1.86 13.95 2.79
C ARG A 78 3.05 14.65 2.15
N ALA A 79 3.89 13.93 1.39
CA ALA A 79 5.05 14.49 0.69
C ALA A 79 4.67 15.41 -0.49
N TRP A 80 3.44 15.32 -1.00
CA TRP A 80 2.95 16.19 -2.07
C TRP A 80 2.30 17.45 -1.51
N GLU A 81 2.81 18.65 -1.80
CA GLU A 81 2.34 19.89 -1.13
C GLU A 81 1.10 20.56 -1.76
N PHE A 82 0.72 20.21 -3.00
CA PHE A 82 -0.34 20.93 -3.73
C PHE A 82 -1.78 20.44 -3.41
N GLY A 83 -2.41 21.14 -2.45
CA GLY A 83 -3.85 21.44 -2.39
C GLY A 83 -4.87 20.31 -2.60
N ALA A 84 -6.05 20.66 -3.12
CA ALA A 84 -7.21 19.76 -3.32
C ALA A 84 -6.97 18.69 -4.41
N ALA A 85 -6.07 18.98 -5.35
CA ALA A 85 -5.69 18.09 -6.44
C ALA A 85 -5.23 16.70 -5.95
N ARG A 86 -4.25 16.65 -5.04
CA ARG A 86 -3.78 15.38 -4.47
C ARG A 86 -4.88 14.63 -3.72
N VAL A 87 -5.83 15.35 -3.10
CA VAL A 87 -6.96 14.73 -2.38
C VAL A 87 -7.87 14.01 -3.37
N VAL A 88 -8.21 14.64 -4.49
CA VAL A 88 -9.04 14.01 -5.54
C VAL A 88 -8.34 12.77 -6.11
N ALA A 89 -7.03 12.84 -6.40
CA ALA A 89 -6.27 11.69 -6.87
C ALA A 89 -6.25 10.54 -5.85
N ALA A 90 -6.05 10.85 -4.56
CA ALA A 90 -6.03 9.86 -3.49
C ALA A 90 -7.39 9.20 -3.30
N LEU A 91 -8.48 9.99 -3.34
CA LEU A 91 -9.85 9.47 -3.21
C LEU A 91 -10.23 8.58 -4.41
N ALA A 92 -9.87 8.97 -5.63
CA ALA A 92 -10.10 8.17 -6.82
C ALA A 92 -9.32 6.84 -6.76
N ALA A 93 -8.05 6.87 -6.36
CA ALA A 93 -7.23 5.68 -6.16
C ALA A 93 -7.80 4.77 -5.06
N ALA A 94 -8.20 5.35 -3.92
CA ALA A 94 -8.82 4.60 -2.83
C ALA A 94 -10.13 3.93 -3.26
N ALA A 95 -11.02 4.66 -3.93
CA ALA A 95 -12.29 4.11 -4.40
C ALA A 95 -12.10 2.92 -5.35
N LEU A 96 -11.21 3.07 -6.35
CA LEU A 96 -10.90 1.99 -7.29
C LEU A 96 -10.22 0.80 -6.61
N ALA A 97 -9.33 1.06 -5.65
CA ALA A 97 -8.64 0.02 -4.90
C ALA A 97 -9.60 -0.77 -4.00
N VAL A 98 -10.55 -0.10 -3.33
CA VAL A 98 -11.61 -0.76 -2.55
C VAL A 98 -12.47 -1.63 -3.45
N VAL A 99 -12.95 -1.10 -4.58
CA VAL A 99 -13.75 -1.87 -5.54
C VAL A 99 -12.98 -3.08 -6.05
N GLY A 100 -11.72 -2.90 -6.45
CA GLY A 100 -10.85 -3.99 -6.89
C GLY A 100 -10.63 -5.05 -5.82
N GLY A 101 -10.37 -4.65 -4.58
CA GLY A 101 -10.24 -5.57 -3.45
C GLY A 101 -11.52 -6.35 -3.15
N LEU A 102 -12.67 -5.69 -3.15
CA LEU A 102 -13.97 -6.33 -2.94
C LEU A 102 -14.33 -7.31 -4.07
N LEU A 103 -14.02 -6.98 -5.32
CA LEU A 103 -14.18 -7.90 -6.45
C LEU A 103 -13.35 -9.17 -6.27
N VAL A 104 -12.07 -9.02 -5.90
CA VAL A 104 -11.19 -10.17 -5.64
C VAL A 104 -11.67 -10.97 -4.43
N ALA A 105 -12.16 -10.32 -3.37
CA ALA A 105 -12.75 -11.00 -2.22
C ALA A 105 -13.96 -11.85 -2.63
N GLY A 106 -14.85 -11.31 -3.46
CA GLY A 106 -16.02 -12.02 -3.97
C GLY A 106 -15.68 -13.20 -4.89
N LEU A 107 -14.61 -13.09 -5.68
CA LEU A 107 -14.10 -14.22 -6.48
C LEU A 107 -13.47 -15.32 -5.61
N ALA A 108 -12.96 -14.94 -4.44
CA ALA A 108 -12.39 -15.85 -3.45
C ALA A 108 -13.41 -16.31 -2.40
N ASP A 109 -14.71 -16.13 -2.67
CA ASP A 109 -15.77 -16.57 -1.77
C ASP A 109 -15.72 -18.10 -1.57
N GLY A 110 -15.79 -18.54 -0.32
CA GLY A 110 -15.56 -19.93 0.08
C GLY A 110 -14.14 -20.27 0.56
N LEU A 111 -13.15 -19.39 0.38
CA LEU A 111 -11.85 -19.53 1.05
C LEU A 111 -11.92 -19.06 2.52
N PRO A 112 -10.99 -19.50 3.39
CA PRO A 112 -10.89 -18.96 4.75
C PRO A 112 -10.79 -17.41 4.74
N PRO A 113 -11.44 -16.70 5.68
CA PRO A 113 -11.46 -15.23 5.74
C PRO A 113 -10.08 -14.57 5.66
N MET A 114 -9.07 -15.24 6.21
CA MET A 114 -7.70 -14.78 6.17
C MET A 114 -7.12 -14.77 4.74
N VAL A 115 -7.43 -15.80 3.95
CA VAL A 115 -6.93 -15.94 2.57
C VAL A 115 -7.70 -15.00 1.64
N SER A 116 -9.04 -15.01 1.69
CA SER A 116 -9.86 -14.12 0.85
C SER A 116 -9.59 -12.64 1.16
N GLY A 117 -9.49 -12.28 2.45
CA GLY A 117 -9.11 -10.92 2.86
C GLY A 117 -7.69 -10.54 2.47
N GLY A 118 -6.74 -11.47 2.53
CA GLY A 118 -5.35 -11.23 2.11
C GLY A 118 -5.22 -10.99 0.61
N LEU A 119 -5.96 -11.74 -0.21
CA LEU A 119 -6.05 -11.50 -1.66
C LEU A 119 -6.68 -10.13 -1.95
N ALA A 120 -7.75 -9.79 -1.24
CA ALA A 120 -8.41 -8.50 -1.37
C ALA A 120 -7.48 -7.32 -1.02
N ALA A 121 -6.75 -7.41 0.09
CA ALA A 121 -5.76 -6.41 0.49
C ALA A 121 -4.58 -6.31 -0.49
N THR A 122 -4.18 -7.42 -1.12
CA THR A 122 -3.16 -7.41 -2.17
C THR A 122 -3.65 -6.65 -3.40
N ALA A 123 -4.87 -6.95 -3.85
CA ALA A 123 -5.50 -6.26 -4.96
C ALA A 123 -5.67 -4.76 -4.69
N PHE A 124 -6.15 -4.39 -3.49
CA PHE A 124 -6.19 -3.00 -3.05
C PHE A 124 -4.80 -2.35 -3.17
N THR A 125 -3.77 -3.00 -2.62
CA THR A 125 -2.41 -2.46 -2.57
C THR A 125 -1.90 -2.15 -3.97
N VAL A 126 -2.05 -3.08 -4.91
CA VAL A 126 -1.60 -2.90 -6.29
C VAL A 126 -2.42 -1.83 -7.01
N VAL A 127 -3.75 -1.92 -6.95
CA VAL A 127 -4.64 -0.98 -7.67
C VAL A 127 -4.42 0.45 -7.16
N TYR A 128 -4.28 0.63 -5.84
CA TYR A 128 -4.01 1.95 -5.27
C TYR A 128 -2.73 2.54 -5.85
N ALA A 129 -1.60 1.81 -5.81
CA ALA A 129 -0.33 2.30 -6.33
C ALA A 129 -0.39 2.65 -7.82
N VAL A 130 -1.02 1.78 -8.62
CA VAL A 130 -1.14 1.95 -10.08
C VAL A 130 -2.04 3.13 -10.47
N VAL A 131 -3.03 3.48 -9.65
CA VAL A 131 -3.89 4.66 -9.91
C VAL A 131 -3.27 5.92 -9.32
N TRP A 132 -2.83 5.86 -8.06
CA TRP A 132 -2.27 6.99 -7.32
C TRP A 132 -1.05 7.58 -8.02
N PHE A 133 -0.04 6.75 -8.32
CA PHE A 133 1.24 7.23 -8.84
C PHE A 133 1.10 8.03 -10.13
N PRO A 134 0.54 7.49 -11.24
CA PRO A 134 0.37 8.29 -12.44
C PRO A 134 -0.63 9.43 -12.25
N GLY A 135 -1.67 9.24 -11.42
CA GLY A 135 -2.70 10.25 -11.16
C GLY A 135 -2.15 11.52 -10.51
N VAL A 136 -1.38 11.37 -9.43
CA VAL A 136 -0.79 12.50 -8.71
C VAL A 136 0.25 13.22 -9.58
N HIS A 137 1.09 12.48 -10.31
CA HIS A 137 2.09 13.09 -11.21
C HIS A 137 1.47 13.81 -12.40
N TRP A 138 0.38 13.27 -12.97
CA TRP A 138 -0.35 13.93 -14.05
C TRP A 138 -0.99 15.23 -13.58
N LEU A 139 -1.58 15.22 -12.39
CA LEU A 139 -2.27 16.38 -11.84
C LEU A 139 -1.29 17.47 -11.41
N ALA A 140 -0.14 17.08 -10.83
CA ALA A 140 0.97 17.97 -10.51
C ALA A 140 1.37 18.85 -11.71
N ARG A 141 1.45 18.26 -12.90
CA ARG A 141 1.82 18.97 -14.14
C ARG A 141 0.76 19.94 -14.65
N ARG A 142 -0.49 19.82 -14.18
CA ARG A 142 -1.62 20.66 -14.62
C ARG A 142 -2.00 21.74 -13.63
N THR A 143 -1.64 21.58 -12.36
CA THR A 143 -2.03 22.49 -11.27
C THR A 143 -0.85 23.17 -10.58
N GLY A 144 0.39 22.82 -10.96
CA GLY A 144 1.63 23.39 -10.44
C GLY A 144 2.26 24.40 -11.38
#